data_AF-A0A7Y2EPT0-F1
#
_entry.id   AF-A0A7Y2EPT0-F1
#
_cell.length_a   1.000
_cell.length_b   1.000
_cell.length_c   1.000
_cell.angle_alpha   90.00
_cell.angle_beta   90.00
_cell.angle_gamma   90.00
#
_symmetry.space_group_name_H-M   'P 1'
#
loop_
_entity.id
_entity.type
_entity.pdbx_description
1 polymer ?
#
loop_
_entity_poly.entity_id
_entity_poly.type
_entity_poly.pdbx_seq_one_letter_code
_entity_poly.pdbx_strand_id
1 'polypeptide(L)'
;MLGSEQLYTAEQTRALDRIAITEHDIPGITLMSRAADAALRNLLATWPEPDAVTVLCGTGNNGGDGFLIADLAHKRGIRSVVLQVGDPAKISGDAALAREQARANGVHIEP
;
A
#
# COMPACT_ATOMS: atom_id res chain seq x y z
N MET A 1 14.87 -7.52 -28.70
CA MET A 1 13.48 -7.15 -29.03
C MET A 1 12.83 -6.74 -27.72
N LEU A 2 12.79 -5.44 -27.41
CA LEU A 2 12.02 -4.95 -26.26
C LEU A 2 10.55 -5.21 -26.61
N GLY A 3 9.90 -6.13 -25.91
CA GLY A 3 8.51 -6.47 -26.16
C GLY A 3 7.65 -5.23 -25.99
N SER A 4 6.67 -5.02 -26.88
CA SER A 4 5.60 -4.05 -26.67
C SER A 4 4.67 -4.60 -25.58
N GLU A 5 5.12 -4.58 -24.34
CA GLU A 5 4.24 -4.89 -23.22
C GLU A 5 3.13 -3.84 -23.22
N GLN A 6 1.90 -4.30 -23.43
CA GLN A 6 0.73 -3.44 -23.35
C GLN A 6 0.54 -3.05 -21.89
N LEU A 7 0.93 -1.82 -21.56
CA LEU A 7 0.71 -1.25 -20.23
C LEU A 7 -0.71 -0.70 -20.15
N TYR A 8 -1.40 -1.01 -19.06
CA TYR A 8 -2.68 -0.39 -18.75
C TYR A 8 -2.49 1.08 -18.39
N THR A 9 -3.39 1.94 -18.86
CA THR A 9 -3.51 3.30 -18.37
C THR A 9 -4.02 3.30 -16.93
N ALA A 10 -3.79 4.39 -16.19
CA ALA A 10 -4.32 4.54 -14.85
C ALA A 10 -5.87 4.47 -14.81
N GLU A 11 -6.56 4.84 -15.90
CA GLU A 11 -8.00 4.69 -16.00
C GLU A 11 -8.41 3.22 -16.16
N GLN A 12 -7.69 2.47 -17.01
CA GLN A 12 -7.91 1.04 -17.21
C GLN A 12 -7.66 0.25 -15.92
N THR A 13 -6.58 0.54 -15.19
CA THR A 13 -6.32 -0.11 -13.89
C THR A 13 -7.44 0.15 -12.89
N ARG A 14 -7.94 1.40 -12.79
CA ARG A 14 -9.10 1.72 -11.93
C ARG A 14 -10.36 0.98 -12.37
N ALA A 15 -10.54 0.75 -13.67
CA ALA A 15 -11.67 -0.03 -14.17
C ALA A 15 -11.55 -1.50 -13.76
N LEU A 16 -10.35 -2.08 -13.85
CA LEU A 16 -10.09 -3.44 -13.38
C LEU A 16 -10.34 -3.59 -11.87
N ASP A 17 -9.87 -2.63 -11.05
CA ASP A 17 -10.14 -2.64 -9.61
C ASP A 17 -11.65 -2.58 -9.32
N ARG A 18 -12.40 -1.73 -10.03
CA ARG A 18 -13.86 -1.66 -9.89
C ARG A 18 -14.54 -2.97 -10.26
N ILE A 19 -14.16 -3.62 -11.37
CA ILE A 19 -14.70 -4.91 -11.78
C ILE A 19 -14.43 -5.97 -10.71
N ALA A 20 -13.18 -6.05 -10.22
CA ALA A 20 -12.81 -6.98 -9.15
C ALA A 20 -13.65 -6.76 -7.88
N ILE A 21 -13.89 -5.50 -7.50
CA ILE A 21 -14.66 -5.17 -6.30
C ILE A 21 -16.16 -5.44 -6.46
N THR A 22 -16.73 -5.04 -7.59
CA THR A 22 -18.20 -4.96 -7.77
C THR A 22 -18.80 -6.18 -8.45
N GLU A 23 -18.07 -6.83 -9.35
CA GLU A 23 -18.56 -7.98 -10.12
C GLU A 23 -18.03 -9.32 -9.58
N HIS A 24 -16.91 -9.29 -8.87
CA HIS A 24 -16.27 -10.48 -8.29
C HIS A 24 -16.24 -10.47 -6.75
N ASP A 25 -16.91 -9.50 -6.11
CA ASP A 25 -17.04 -9.38 -4.65
C ASP A 25 -15.69 -9.42 -3.90
N ILE A 26 -14.60 -8.96 -4.51
CA ILE A 26 -13.29 -8.89 -3.86
C ILE A 26 -13.22 -7.58 -3.06
N PRO A 27 -13.08 -7.59 -1.72
CA PRO A 27 -12.99 -6.36 -0.95
C PRO A 27 -11.80 -5.49 -1.41
N GLY A 28 -11.98 -4.18 -1.54
CA GLY A 28 -10.92 -3.28 -2.03
C GLY A 28 -9.66 -3.32 -1.15
N ILE A 29 -9.81 -3.43 0.17
CA ILE A 29 -8.69 -3.66 1.11
C ILE A 29 -7.89 -4.94 0.80
N THR A 30 -8.51 -5.96 0.21
CA THR A 30 -7.82 -7.18 -0.23
C THR A 30 -6.91 -6.90 -1.42
N LEU A 31 -7.36 -6.09 -2.38
CA LEU A 31 -6.54 -5.66 -3.52
C LEU A 31 -5.36 -4.80 -3.05
N MET A 32 -5.64 -3.83 -2.16
CA MET A 32 -4.63 -2.97 -1.52
C MET A 32 -3.56 -3.80 -0.78
N SER A 33 -3.98 -4.79 0.01
CA SER A 33 -3.06 -5.70 0.72
C SER A 33 -2.16 -6.48 -0.22
N ARG A 34 -2.69 -6.93 -1.38
CA ARG A 34 -1.91 -7.63 -2.41
C ARG A 34 -0.90 -6.72 -3.09
N ALA A 35 -1.29 -5.48 -3.38
CA ALA A 35 -0.40 -4.47 -3.95
C ALA A 35 0.77 -4.16 -2.98
N ALA A 36 0.46 -3.96 -1.70
CA ALA A 36 1.46 -3.74 -0.66
C ALA A 36 2.44 -4.90 -0.50
N ASP A 37 1.96 -6.15 -0.46
CA ASP A 37 2.82 -7.34 -0.40
C ASP A 37 3.72 -7.45 -1.63
N ALA A 38 3.18 -7.25 -2.83
CA ALA A 38 3.97 -7.26 -4.06
C ALA A 38 5.05 -6.18 -4.05
N ALA A 39 4.73 -4.97 -3.61
CA ALA A 39 5.67 -3.86 -3.50
C ALA A 39 6.78 -4.17 -2.49
N LEU A 40 6.45 -4.66 -1.29
CA LEU A 40 7.45 -5.01 -0.29
C LEU A 40 8.33 -6.18 -0.74
N ARG A 41 7.77 -7.20 -1.39
CA ARG A 41 8.57 -8.31 -1.97
C ARG A 41 9.57 -7.79 -3.00
N ASN A 42 9.16 -6.86 -3.85
CA ASN A 42 10.05 -6.27 -4.85
C ASN A 42 11.14 -5.39 -4.19
N LEU A 43 10.79 -4.64 -3.15
CA LEU A 43 11.75 -3.88 -2.35
C LEU A 43 12.79 -4.82 -1.74
N LEU A 44 12.36 -5.90 -1.08
CA LEU A 44 13.25 -6.86 -0.42
C LEU A 44 14.08 -7.69 -1.41
N ALA A 45 13.60 -7.89 -2.64
CA ALA A 45 14.41 -8.51 -3.69
C ALA A 45 15.61 -7.64 -4.09
N THR A 46 15.47 -6.31 -3.97
CA THR A 46 16.53 -5.33 -4.30
C THR A 46 17.42 -5.06 -3.08
N TRP A 47 16.82 -4.96 -1.90
CA TRP A 47 17.51 -4.75 -0.61
C TRP A 47 17.06 -5.83 0.38
N PRO A 48 17.77 -6.97 0.48
CA PRO A 48 17.32 -8.13 1.25
C PRO A 48 17.14 -7.88 2.76
N GLU A 49 17.98 -7.06 3.36
CA GLU A 49 18.02 -6.82 4.80
C GLU A 49 18.13 -5.32 5.10
N PRO A 50 17.08 -4.53 4.83
CA PRO A 50 17.11 -3.11 5.13
C PRO A 50 17.00 -2.90 6.65
N ASP A 51 17.86 -2.06 7.20
CA ASP A 51 17.78 -1.68 8.63
C ASP A 51 16.47 -0.95 8.97
N ALA A 52 15.94 -0.19 8.00
CA ALA A 52 14.72 0.58 8.15
C ALA A 52 13.99 0.82 6.82
N VAL A 53 12.68 1.02 6.91
CA VAL A 53 11.80 1.44 5.82
C VAL A 53 10.99 2.66 6.27
N THR A 54 11.15 3.77 5.55
CA THR A 54 10.32 4.97 5.72
C THR A 54 9.37 5.08 4.54
N VAL A 55 8.06 5.15 4.81
CA VAL A 55 7.04 5.21 3.77
C VAL A 55 6.32 6.55 3.82
N LEU A 56 6.27 7.27 2.70
CA LEU A 56 5.51 8.51 2.57
C LEU A 56 4.10 8.19 2.08
N CYS A 57 3.09 8.43 2.91
CA CYS A 57 1.71 8.04 2.62
C CYS A 57 0.83 9.28 2.44
N GLY A 58 0.32 9.49 1.22
CA GLY A 58 -0.71 10.50 0.96
C GLY A 58 -2.09 10.10 1.52
N THR A 59 -3.12 10.89 1.21
CA THR A 59 -4.47 10.66 1.76
C THR A 59 -5.35 9.72 0.93
N GLY A 60 -4.90 9.29 -0.25
CA GLY A 60 -5.65 8.42 -1.17
C GLY A 60 -5.27 6.95 -1.09
N ASN A 61 -5.77 6.15 -2.05
CA ASN A 61 -5.56 4.69 -2.08
C ASN A 61 -4.08 4.29 -2.07
N ASN A 62 -3.21 5.00 -2.81
CA ASN A 62 -1.76 4.74 -2.77
C ASN A 62 -1.16 4.96 -1.37
N GLY A 63 -1.72 5.87 -0.58
CA GLY A 63 -1.35 6.02 0.83
C GLY A 63 -1.77 4.82 1.66
N GLY A 64 -2.95 4.26 1.37
CA GLY A 64 -3.43 2.97 1.87
C GLY A 64 -2.42 1.85 1.64
N ASP A 65 -1.94 1.68 0.40
CA ASP A 65 -0.89 0.70 0.08
C ASP A 65 0.36 0.94 0.94
N GLY A 66 0.78 2.21 1.06
CA GLY A 66 1.94 2.61 1.86
C GLY A 66 1.83 2.25 3.35
N PHE A 67 0.66 2.47 3.97
CA PHE A 67 0.42 2.04 5.35
C PHE A 67 0.58 0.53 5.51
N LEU A 68 0.07 -0.26 4.55
CA LEU A 68 0.22 -1.72 4.57
C LEU A 68 1.64 -2.18 4.27
N ILE A 69 2.40 -1.47 3.43
CA ILE A 69 3.84 -1.75 3.23
C ILE A 69 4.58 -1.59 4.55
N ALA A 70 4.33 -0.50 5.29
CA ALA A 70 4.95 -0.26 6.58
C ALA A 70 4.52 -1.31 7.64
N ASP A 71 3.24 -1.70 7.66
CA ASP A 71 2.72 -2.78 8.52
C ASP A 71 3.41 -4.13 8.23
N LEU A 72 3.54 -4.48 6.95
CA LEU A 72 4.18 -5.72 6.51
C LEU A 72 5.69 -5.73 6.79
N ALA A 73 6.37 -4.58 6.68
CA ALA A 73 7.78 -4.45 7.05
C ALA A 73 7.95 -4.56 8.58
N HIS A 74 7.08 -3.90 9.35
CA HIS A 74 7.10 -3.94 10.81
C HIS A 74 6.91 -5.36 11.34
N LYS A 75 5.95 -6.12 10.80
CA LYS A 75 5.72 -7.54 11.13
C LYS A 75 6.90 -8.45 10.85
N ARG A 76 7.82 -8.05 9.96
CA ARG A 76 9.07 -8.76 9.66
C ARG A 76 10.23 -8.34 10.57
N GLY A 77 9.99 -7.46 11.54
CA GLY A 77 11.02 -6.92 12.44
C GLY A 77 11.86 -5.79 11.82
N ILE A 78 11.49 -5.29 10.65
CA ILE A 78 12.17 -4.17 10.01
C ILE A 78 11.66 -2.87 10.65
N ARG A 79 12.59 -1.97 11.03
CA ARG A 79 12.21 -0.69 11.62
C ARG A 79 11.40 0.13 10.61
N SER A 80 10.15 0.44 10.95
CA SER A 80 9.19 1.00 9.99
C SER A 80 8.60 2.31 10.52
N VAL A 81 8.65 3.37 9.71
CA VAL A 81 8.02 4.67 10.01
C VAL A 81 7.20 5.12 8.81
N VAL A 82 6.02 5.69 9.08
CA VAL A 82 5.21 6.35 8.07
C VAL A 82 5.25 7.86 8.29
N LEU A 83 5.54 8.61 7.22
CA LEU A 83 5.32 10.05 7.15
C LEU A 83 4.01 10.29 6.39
N GLN A 84 2.97 10.70 7.10
CA GLN A 84 1.65 10.94 6.53
C GLN A 84 1.60 12.32 5.88
N VAL A 85 1.49 12.37 4.57
CA VAL A 85 1.48 13.62 3.81
C VAL A 85 0.04 14.06 3.54
N GLY A 86 -0.30 15.26 4.02
CA GLY A 86 -1.62 15.85 3.84
C GLY A 86 -2.57 15.58 5.00
N ASP A 87 -3.77 16.15 4.90
CA ASP A 87 -4.75 16.19 5.98
C ASP A 87 -5.27 14.78 6.36
N PRO A 88 -4.98 14.28 7.58
CA PRO A 88 -5.47 12.97 8.03
C PRO A 88 -6.98 12.82 8.00
N ALA A 89 -7.73 13.92 8.13
CA ALA A 89 -9.19 13.89 8.10
C ALA A 89 -9.74 13.54 6.71
N LYS A 90 -8.93 13.62 5.66
CA LYS A 90 -9.29 13.26 4.28
C LYS A 90 -9.02 11.79 3.95
N ILE A 91 -8.48 11.02 4.89
CA ILE A 91 -8.24 9.59 4.72
C ILE A 91 -9.56 8.86 4.98
N SER A 92 -10.05 8.11 3.99
CA SER A 92 -11.35 7.43 4.06
C SER A 92 -11.31 6.07 3.37
N GLY A 93 -12.35 5.25 3.57
CA GLY A 93 -12.49 3.94 2.94
C GLY A 93 -11.34 3.01 3.30
N ASP A 94 -10.89 2.22 2.32
CA ASP A 94 -9.83 1.21 2.53
C ASP A 94 -8.51 1.82 3.02
N ALA A 95 -8.18 3.04 2.60
CA ALA A 95 -6.97 3.71 3.08
C ALA A 95 -7.02 4.03 4.59
N ALA A 96 -8.22 4.33 5.13
CA ALA A 96 -8.40 4.53 6.55
C ALA A 96 -8.28 3.21 7.33
N LEU A 97 -8.83 2.12 6.80
CA LEU A 97 -8.68 0.78 7.37
C LEU A 97 -7.21 0.34 7.42
N ALA A 98 -6.47 0.56 6.32
CA ALA A 98 -5.05 0.29 6.24
C ALA A 98 -4.23 1.11 7.26
N ARG A 99 -4.52 2.40 7.38
CA ARG A 99 -3.88 3.29 8.37
C ARG A 99 -4.14 2.80 9.80
N GLU A 100 -5.36 2.42 10.11
CA GLU A 100 -5.72 1.92 11.44
C GLU A 100 -5.05 0.58 11.74
N GLN A 101 -5.02 -0.34 10.77
CA GLN A 101 -4.31 -1.61 10.90
C GLN A 101 -2.82 -1.39 11.21
N ALA A 102 -2.14 -0.50 10.48
CA ALA A 102 -0.74 -0.19 10.72
C ALA A 102 -0.53 0.39 12.13
N ARG A 103 -1.38 1.33 12.58
CA ARG A 103 -1.33 1.88 13.94
C ARG A 103 -1.55 0.81 15.01
N ALA A 104 -2.57 -0.03 14.84
CA ALA A 104 -2.92 -1.08 15.78
C ALA A 104 -1.79 -2.12 15.94
N ASN A 105 -1.02 -2.37 14.88
CA ASN A 105 0.14 -3.26 14.91
C ASN A 105 1.44 -2.59 15.38
N GLY A 106 1.39 -1.32 15.80
CA GLY A 106 2.55 -0.63 16.40
C GLY A 106 3.44 0.13 15.40
N VAL A 107 3.01 0.31 14.15
CA VAL A 107 3.74 1.17 13.21
C VAL A 107 3.67 2.63 13.67
N HIS A 108 4.83 3.28 13.75
CA HIS A 108 4.92 4.71 14.06
C HIS A 108 4.50 5.54 12.85
N ILE A 109 3.47 6.37 13.02
CA ILE A 109 2.90 7.22 11.96
C ILE A 109 2.95 8.69 12.39
N GLU A 110 3.81 9.46 11.75
CA GLU A 110 3.97 10.91 11.94
C GLU A 110 3.06 11.68 10.98
N PRO A 111 2.42 12.78 11.42
CA PRO A 111 1.65 13.69 10.58
C PRO A 111 2.51 14.64 9.74
#